data_AF-A0A2V5Z2L0-F1
#
_entry.id   AF-A0A2V5Z2L0-F1
#
_cell.length_a   1.000
_cell.length_b   1.000
_cell.length_c   1.000
_cell.angle_alpha   90.00
_cell.angle_beta   90.00
_cell.angle_gamma   90.00
#
_symmetry.space_group_name_H-M   'P 1'
#
loop_
_entity.id
_entity.type
_entity.pdbx_description
1 polymer ?
#
loop_
_entity_poly.entity_id
_entity_poly.type
_entity_poly.pdbx_seq_one_letter_code
_entity_poly.pdbx_strand_id
1 'polypeptide(L)'
;MPLSFLLVCFALCQMALAVTPAPDGGYAGNNTAEGTSALFSLTSGADNTAIGFQALFHNTSGTYNSGEGFRALFSNTTGVLNTAT
;
A
#
# COMPACT_ATOMS: atom_id res chain seq x y z
N MET A 1 9.44 38.86 16.68
CA MET A 1 8.52 37.73 16.40
C MET A 1 9.19 36.48 16.94
N PRO A 2 8.73 35.92 18.06
CA PRO A 2 9.55 34.96 18.80
C PRO A 2 9.57 33.62 18.06
N LEU A 3 10.77 33.02 18.02
CA LEU A 3 11.07 31.68 17.50
C LEU A 3 10.09 30.60 17.98
N SER A 4 9.47 30.81 19.16
CA SER A 4 8.43 29.96 19.73
C SER A 4 7.19 29.83 18.86
N PHE A 5 6.76 30.88 18.15
CA PHE A 5 5.56 30.80 17.30
C PHE A 5 5.83 29.98 16.03
N LEU A 6 7.03 30.10 15.45
CA LEU A 6 7.46 29.30 14.31
C LEU A 6 7.59 27.81 14.70
N LEU A 7 8.14 27.52 15.87
CA LEU A 7 8.24 26.15 16.41
C LEU A 7 6.87 25.52 16.63
N VAL A 8 5.90 26.29 17.11
CA VAL A 8 4.49 25.87 17.26
C VAL A 8 3.86 25.58 15.89
N CYS A 9 4.08 26.45 14.90
CA CYS A 9 3.59 26.19 13.54
C CYS A 9 4.20 24.91 12.93
N PHE A 10 5.50 24.66 13.09
CA PHE A 10 6.13 23.43 12.62
C PHE A 10 5.66 22.18 13.38
N ALA A 11 5.45 22.28 14.70
CA ALA A 11 4.93 21.18 15.52
C ALA A 11 3.47 20.83 15.17
N LEU A 12 2.64 21.83 14.85
CA LEU A 12 1.26 21.63 14.41
C LEU A 12 1.16 21.17 12.94
N CYS A 13 2.13 21.53 12.10
CA CYS A 13 2.17 21.15 10.68
C CYS A 13 2.51 19.67 10.46
N GLN A 14 3.15 18.99 11.44
CA GLN A 14 3.45 17.55 11.33
C GLN A 14 2.21 16.65 11.49
N MET A 15 1.05 17.22 11.78
CA MET A 15 -0.24 16.50 11.76
C MET A 15 -0.90 16.62 10.37
N ALA A 16 -0.16 16.34 9.30
CA ALA A 16 -0.80 15.94 8.05
C ALA A 16 -1.43 14.57 8.32
N LEU A 17 -2.77 14.51 8.33
CA LEU A 17 -3.59 13.39 8.79
C LEU A 17 -3.10 12.04 8.24
N ALA A 18 -2.35 11.28 9.04
CA ALA A 18 -2.32 9.82 8.87
C ALA A 18 -3.76 9.36 9.16
N VAL A 19 -4.47 8.91 8.12
CA VAL A 19 -5.80 8.30 8.25
C VAL A 19 -5.73 7.24 9.35
N THR A 20 -6.79 7.14 10.17
CA THR A 20 -6.97 6.03 11.12
C THR A 20 -7.93 5.02 10.51
N PRO A 21 -7.56 3.73 10.42
CA PRO A 21 -6.28 3.14 10.82
C PRO A 21 -5.14 3.61 9.90
N ALA A 22 -3.91 3.62 10.44
CA ALA A 22 -2.72 4.01 9.69
C ALA A 22 -2.62 3.22 8.38
N PRO A 23 -2.13 3.85 7.29
CA PRO A 23 -1.79 3.13 6.07
C PRO A 23 -0.95 1.90 6.42
N ASP A 24 -1.35 0.74 5.89
CA ASP A 24 -0.62 -0.50 6.00
C ASP A 24 0.79 -0.29 5.44
N GLY A 25 1.77 -0.17 6.34
CA GLY A 25 3.13 0.28 6.01
C GLY A 25 3.81 -0.53 4.90
N GLY A 26 4.84 0.07 4.30
CA GLY A 26 5.56 -0.49 3.14
C GLY A 26 5.96 -1.96 3.32
N TYR A 27 5.59 -2.78 2.34
CA TYR A 27 5.78 -4.23 2.37
C TYR A 27 7.21 -4.57 1.89
N ALA A 28 7.77 -5.66 2.42
CA ALA A 28 9.07 -6.16 1.96
C ALA A 28 9.08 -6.38 0.44
N GLY A 29 10.23 -6.24 -0.21
CA GLY A 29 10.35 -6.46 -1.66
C GLY A 29 9.72 -5.37 -2.51
N ASN A 30 9.73 -4.11 -2.05
CA ASN A 30 9.18 -2.95 -2.76
C ASN A 30 7.69 -3.10 -3.13
N ASN A 31 6.95 -3.85 -2.33
CA ASN A 31 5.52 -4.01 -2.54
C ASN A 31 4.76 -2.85 -1.88
N THR A 32 3.71 -2.38 -2.54
CA THR A 32 2.74 -1.43 -1.99
C THR A 32 1.42 -2.14 -1.87
N ALA A 33 0.87 -2.25 -0.67
CA ALA A 33 -0.51 -2.66 -0.47
C ALA A 33 -1.20 -1.56 0.33
N GLU A 34 -2.33 -1.09 -0.21
CA GLU A 34 -3.16 -0.07 0.41
C GLU A 34 -4.60 -0.55 0.37
N GLY A 35 -5.17 -0.83 1.54
CA GLY A 35 -6.56 -1.24 1.69
C GLY A 35 -6.73 -2.63 2.27
N THR A 36 -7.91 -2.90 2.84
CA THR A 36 -8.14 -4.11 3.62
C THR A 36 -7.84 -5.38 2.81
N SER A 37 -6.90 -6.16 3.33
CA SER A 37 -6.43 -7.42 2.75
C SER A 37 -5.73 -7.33 1.39
N ALA A 38 -5.21 -6.16 1.01
CA ALA A 38 -4.32 -6.05 -0.14
C ALA A 38 -3.03 -6.87 0.08
N LEU A 39 -2.59 -7.63 -0.93
CA LEU A 39 -1.41 -8.53 -0.89
C LEU A 39 -1.35 -9.50 0.30
N PHE A 40 -2.49 -9.84 0.89
CA PHE A 40 -2.53 -10.61 2.13
C PHE A 40 -1.81 -11.97 2.07
N SER A 41 -1.80 -12.65 0.91
CA SER A 41 -1.18 -13.97 0.75
C SER A 41 0.25 -13.94 0.22
N LEU A 42 0.89 -12.77 0.09
CA LEU A 42 2.21 -12.65 -0.53
C LEU A 42 3.30 -13.24 0.38
N THR A 43 4.06 -14.21 -0.12
CA THR A 43 5.13 -14.89 0.63
C THR A 43 6.54 -14.59 0.12
N SER A 44 6.73 -14.43 -1.20
CA SER A 44 8.08 -14.21 -1.77
C SER A 44 8.12 -13.34 -3.04
N GLY A 45 7.03 -12.66 -3.41
CA GLY A 45 6.97 -11.77 -4.56
C GLY A 45 7.48 -10.35 -4.25
N ALA A 46 7.79 -9.59 -5.30
CA ALA A 46 8.36 -8.24 -5.23
C ALA A 46 7.78 -7.31 -6.30
N ASP A 47 7.90 -6.01 -6.07
CA ASP A 47 7.51 -4.95 -7.00
C ASP A 47 6.03 -5.02 -7.43
N ASN A 48 5.13 -5.38 -6.50
CA ASN A 48 3.68 -5.36 -6.74
C ASN A 48 3.03 -4.10 -6.13
N THR A 49 2.03 -3.56 -6.81
CA THR A 49 1.17 -2.48 -6.31
C THR A 49 -0.27 -3.00 -6.21
N ALA A 50 -0.86 -2.97 -5.01
CA ALA A 50 -2.21 -3.44 -4.72
C ALA A 50 -2.98 -2.36 -3.96
N ILE A 51 -3.92 -1.68 -4.61
CA ILE A 51 -4.69 -0.60 -4.00
C ILE A 51 -6.17 -0.98 -4.07
N GLY A 52 -6.82 -1.20 -2.94
CA GLY A 52 -8.25 -1.54 -2.85
C GLY A 52 -8.54 -2.81 -2.06
N PHE A 53 -9.82 -2.98 -1.69
CA PHE A 53 -10.28 -4.14 -0.93
C PHE A 53 -9.99 -5.45 -1.69
N GLN A 54 -9.15 -6.30 -1.09
CA GLN A 54 -8.72 -7.59 -1.64
C GLN A 54 -7.99 -7.50 -3.00
N ALA A 55 -7.36 -6.38 -3.32
CA ALA A 55 -6.48 -6.29 -4.49
C ALA A 55 -5.28 -7.26 -4.33
N LEU A 56 -5.00 -8.07 -5.37
CA LEU A 56 -3.94 -9.08 -5.37
C LEU A 56 -3.98 -10.07 -4.18
N PHE A 57 -5.17 -10.35 -3.63
CA PHE A 57 -5.33 -11.11 -2.38
C PHE A 57 -4.65 -12.50 -2.40
N HIS A 58 -4.77 -13.27 -3.49
CA HIS A 58 -4.19 -14.61 -3.60
C HIS A 58 -2.77 -14.65 -4.21
N ASN A 59 -2.14 -13.50 -4.45
CA ASN A 59 -0.79 -13.49 -5.01
C ASN A 59 0.20 -13.98 -3.95
N THR A 60 0.94 -15.06 -4.23
CA THR A 60 1.91 -15.65 -3.31
C THR A 60 3.35 -15.31 -3.68
N SER A 61 3.68 -15.37 -4.98
CA SER A 61 5.06 -15.20 -5.45
C SER A 61 5.18 -14.39 -6.74
N GLY A 62 4.08 -13.83 -7.25
CA GLY A 62 4.08 -12.99 -8.44
C GLY A 62 4.87 -11.69 -8.24
N THR A 63 5.37 -11.16 -9.34
CA THR A 63 6.22 -9.95 -9.38
C THR A 63 5.72 -8.97 -10.43
N TYR A 64 5.93 -7.66 -10.21
CA TYR A 64 5.58 -6.64 -11.20
C TYR A 64 4.09 -6.62 -11.56
N ASN A 65 3.18 -6.86 -10.61
CA ASN A 65 1.74 -6.74 -10.85
C ASN A 65 1.20 -5.42 -10.30
N SER A 66 0.27 -4.80 -11.03
CA SER A 66 -0.45 -3.60 -10.61
C SER A 66 -1.95 -3.87 -10.56
N GLY A 67 -2.52 -3.95 -9.36
CA GLY A 67 -3.95 -4.09 -9.12
C GLY A 67 -4.50 -2.87 -8.39
N GLU A 68 -5.41 -2.13 -9.01
CA GLU A 68 -6.18 -1.06 -8.40
C GLU A 68 -7.65 -1.47 -8.35
N GLY A 69 -8.42 -1.13 -7.32
CA GLY A 69 -9.85 -1.41 -7.25
C GLY A 69 -10.27 -2.68 -6.47
N PHE A 70 -11.59 -2.86 -6.35
CA PHE A 70 -12.18 -3.99 -5.61
C PHE A 70 -11.84 -5.31 -6.30
N ARG A 71 -11.06 -6.17 -5.62
CA ARG A 71 -10.68 -7.50 -6.11
C ARG A 71 -9.90 -7.52 -7.44
N ALA A 72 -9.21 -6.44 -7.79
CA ALA A 72 -8.32 -6.46 -8.95
C ALA A 72 -7.23 -7.54 -8.79
N LEU A 73 -7.07 -8.36 -9.83
CA LEU A 73 -6.17 -9.52 -9.83
C LEU A 73 -6.37 -10.49 -8.65
N PHE A 74 -7.59 -10.58 -8.09
CA PHE A 74 -7.89 -11.35 -6.88
C PHE A 74 -7.39 -12.81 -6.92
N SER A 75 -7.56 -13.49 -8.04
CA SER A 75 -7.17 -14.90 -8.23
C SER A 75 -5.76 -15.09 -8.80
N ASN A 76 -4.98 -14.02 -8.96
CA ASN A 76 -3.62 -14.12 -9.47
C ASN A 76 -2.72 -14.71 -8.36
N THR A 77 -2.05 -15.83 -8.63
CA THR A 77 -1.23 -16.54 -7.62
C THR A 77 0.27 -16.37 -7.82
N THR A 78 0.74 -16.39 -9.07
CA THR A 78 2.16 -16.37 -9.45
C THR A 78 2.43 -15.51 -10.69
N GLY A 79 1.47 -14.66 -11.08
CA GLY A 79 1.54 -13.90 -12.31
C GLY A 79 2.64 -12.85 -12.30
N VAL A 80 3.11 -12.51 -13.50
CA VAL A 80 4.12 -11.49 -13.75
C VAL A 80 3.58 -10.49 -14.75
N LEU A 81 3.82 -9.19 -14.52
CA LEU A 81 3.45 -8.11 -15.44
C LEU A 81 1.95 -8.04 -15.76
N ASN A 82 1.08 -8.25 -14.76
CA ASN A 82 -0.36 -8.10 -14.93
C ASN A 82 -0.83 -6.73 -14.42
N THR A 83 -1.80 -6.15 -15.13
CA THR A 83 -2.45 -4.90 -14.73
C THR A 83 -3.97 -5.07 -14.71
N ALA A 84 -4.62 -4.66 -13.63
CA ALA A 84 -6.09 -4.55 -13.56
C ALA A 84 -6.52 -3.37 -12.66
N THR A 85 -7.71 -2.83 -12.93
CA THR A 85 -8.34 -1.69 -12.24
C THR A 85 -9.74 -2.05 -11.74
#